data_AF-A0A962NYK8-F1
#
_entry.id   AF-A0A962NYK8-F1
#
_cell.length_a   1.000
_cell.length_b   1.000
_cell.length_c   1.000
_cell.angle_alpha   90.00
_cell.angle_beta   90.00
_cell.angle_gamma   90.00
#
_symmetry.space_group_name_H-M   'P 1'
#
loop_
_entity.id
_entity.type
_entity.pdbx_description
1 polymer ?
#
loop_
_entity_poly.entity_id
_entity_poly.type
_entity_poly.pdbx_seq_one_letter_code
_entity_poly.pdbx_strand_id
1 'polypeptide(L)'
;MLKVPLYKSYIYWPLIFLVVTILTAINNYAFYETREKTITIEHENLIRLYDVLFKDCLSKSISESQCGKFLNKTIHASNSPHETLIIGSHKKSFVDIKHKKQFSDNRKNVVTTKKIGLTTYVLTRASTPPLWSSVLNSMTFSFADYLQQDYSNLKEVYRFTINTAWPRSRHSFLFLLAVLLLFKFFRAQQRILLNDLAKTEQNLTFLQSQYALVEEKIELMEEKLINSTASEDQLHQSIHELKNALITEQFKIQELTRIKQEKILIEKRLRETIDQKDKLQAEKDQATGKLKSHTQKLLDEKKQLESQYQKQLASLNSQLVSKNSLMDDSELKIMELEEKIQSLTKSLQETKEHKLVLEKELSDYRKEKDSFNQQIDKVQRNVDGLESKSDLGTSFRKRLIEALIRNPNISSVSSQHKINEGKHHGKEYIIRLNEQLKEHPSIFNFCETITTTEFQPALRGQARLLKSKDKNRYIINLYFDDDRGIAAEIMLSATHYWEAVLQTKCIFSVIKHLQKIKIKIKEPTS
;
A
#
# COMPACT_ATOMS: atom_id res chain seq x y z
N MET A 1 61.60 -24.07 -27.98
CA MET A 1 60.45 -24.46 -27.13
C MET A 1 60.90 -24.40 -25.67
N LEU A 2 60.47 -23.40 -24.88
CA LEU A 2 60.87 -23.29 -23.48
C LEU A 2 60.36 -24.51 -22.70
N LYS A 3 61.25 -25.39 -22.25
CA LYS A 3 60.95 -26.43 -21.26
C LYS A 3 60.80 -25.74 -19.90
N VAL A 4 59.64 -25.14 -19.64
CA VAL A 4 59.30 -24.74 -18.27
C VAL A 4 59.24 -26.02 -17.43
N PRO A 5 60.07 -26.17 -16.38
CA PRO A 5 60.11 -27.38 -15.58
C PRO A 5 58.87 -27.43 -14.67
N LEU A 6 57.73 -27.77 -15.26
CA LEU A 6 56.46 -28.04 -14.58
C LEU A 6 56.57 -29.24 -13.61
N TYR A 7 57.73 -29.87 -13.44
CA TYR A 7 57.91 -30.94 -12.45
C TYR A 7 58.23 -30.44 -11.03
N LYS A 8 58.58 -29.16 -10.86
CA LYS A 8 59.06 -28.63 -9.58
C LYS A 8 57.91 -28.27 -8.64
N SER A 9 57.78 -29.02 -7.55
CA SER A 9 56.69 -28.95 -6.57
C SER A 9 56.42 -27.55 -5.98
N TYR A 10 57.41 -26.65 -5.96
CA TYR A 10 57.25 -25.30 -5.39
C TYR A 10 56.46 -24.33 -6.27
N ILE A 11 56.33 -24.58 -7.57
CA ILE A 11 55.56 -23.71 -8.50
C ILE A 11 54.05 -23.88 -8.28
N TYR A 12 53.64 -25.06 -7.81
CA TYR A 12 52.23 -25.40 -7.68
C TYR A 12 51.57 -24.84 -6.42
N TRP A 13 52.31 -24.68 -5.34
CA TRP A 13 51.76 -24.13 -4.10
C TRP A 13 51.20 -22.72 -4.29
N PRO A 14 51.93 -21.75 -4.89
CA PRO A 14 51.37 -20.44 -5.22
C PRO A 14 50.12 -20.51 -6.10
N LEU A 15 50.08 -21.42 -7.08
CA LEU A 15 48.92 -21.60 -7.95
C LEU A 15 47.70 -22.14 -7.19
N ILE A 16 47.90 -23.13 -6.31
CA ILE A 16 46.86 -23.68 -5.44
C ILE A 16 46.31 -22.58 -4.53
N PHE A 17 47.20 -21.83 -3.87
CA PHE A 17 46.81 -20.72 -3.02
C PHE A 17 46.03 -19.66 -3.80
N LEU A 18 46.49 -19.26 -4.98
CA LEU A 18 45.81 -18.29 -5.85
C LEU A 18 44.39 -18.75 -6.19
N VAL A 19 44.21 -19.99 -6.63
CA VAL A 19 42.89 -20.54 -6.99
C VAL A 19 41.97 -20.56 -5.78
N VAL A 20 42.45 -21.02 -4.62
CA VAL A 20 41.66 -21.03 -3.38
C VAL A 20 41.28 -19.61 -2.96
N THR A 21 42.21 -18.64 -3.02
CA THR A 21 41.94 -17.23 -2.73
C THR A 21 40.86 -16.67 -3.62
N ILE A 22 40.89 -16.93 -4.93
CA ILE A 22 39.87 -16.47 -5.89
C ILE A 22 38.51 -17.10 -5.57
N LEU A 23 38.45 -18.41 -5.34
CA LEU A 23 37.19 -19.10 -5.00
C LEU A 23 36.60 -18.59 -3.68
N THR A 24 37.45 -18.37 -2.67
CA THR A 24 37.04 -17.76 -1.39
C THR A 24 36.54 -16.34 -1.60
N ALA A 25 37.19 -15.53 -2.44
CA ALA A 25 36.75 -14.17 -2.75
C ALA A 25 35.36 -14.15 -3.41
N ILE A 26 35.13 -15.01 -4.41
CA ILE A 26 33.83 -15.13 -5.09
C ILE A 26 32.75 -15.57 -4.08
N ASN A 27 33.03 -16.58 -3.27
CA ASN A 27 32.07 -17.07 -2.27
C ASN A 27 31.74 -15.99 -1.23
N ASN A 28 32.75 -15.28 -0.71
CA ASN A 28 32.56 -14.22 0.26
C ASN A 28 31.75 -13.06 -0.33
N TYR A 29 32.05 -12.64 -1.57
CA TYR A 29 31.29 -11.62 -2.28
C TYR A 29 29.81 -11.99 -2.38
N ALA A 30 29.50 -13.19 -2.89
CA ALA A 30 28.13 -13.67 -3.05
C ALA A 30 27.38 -13.79 -1.71
N PHE A 31 28.07 -14.27 -0.66
CA PHE A 31 27.52 -14.37 0.69
C PHE A 31 27.13 -13.00 1.25
N TYR A 32 28.04 -12.01 1.16
CA TYR A 32 27.78 -10.68 1.69
C TYR A 32 26.73 -9.92 0.88
N GLU A 33 26.69 -10.07 -0.45
CA GLU A 33 25.62 -9.51 -1.28
C GLU A 33 24.25 -10.05 -0.86
N THR A 34 24.15 -11.36 -0.63
CA THR A 34 22.93 -11.99 -0.13
C THR A 34 22.57 -11.48 1.26
N ARG A 35 23.58 -11.32 2.13
CA ARG A 35 23.40 -10.80 3.49
C ARG A 35 22.88 -9.35 3.50
N GLU A 36 23.37 -8.49 2.62
CA GLU A 36 22.88 -7.11 2.48
C GLU A 36 21.39 -7.08 2.08
N LYS A 37 20.98 -7.95 1.14
CA LYS A 37 19.56 -8.11 0.75
C LYS A 37 18.70 -8.59 1.91
N THR A 38 19.14 -9.63 2.64
CA THR A 38 18.41 -10.14 3.82
C THR A 38 18.26 -9.06 4.89
N ILE A 39 19.33 -8.31 5.20
CA ILE A 39 19.27 -7.24 6.20
C ILE A 39 18.34 -6.12 5.76
N THR A 40 18.29 -5.79 4.47
CA THR A 40 17.34 -4.79 3.95
C THR A 40 15.90 -5.23 4.17
N ILE A 41 15.58 -6.50 3.91
CA ILE A 41 14.25 -7.07 4.17
C ILE A 41 13.93 -7.08 5.68
N GLU A 42 14.89 -7.47 6.52
CA GLU A 42 14.76 -7.40 7.99
C GLU A 42 14.45 -5.97 8.45
N HIS A 43 15.21 -4.98 7.97
CA HIS A 43 14.99 -3.56 8.26
C HIS A 43 13.59 -3.13 7.83
N GLU A 44 13.14 -3.48 6.62
CA GLU A 44 11.80 -3.12 6.15
C GLU A 44 10.67 -3.68 7.02
N ASN A 45 10.80 -4.94 7.46
CA ASN A 45 9.84 -5.56 8.36
C ASN A 45 9.82 -4.90 9.74
N LEU A 46 11.00 -4.53 10.25
CA LEU A 46 11.12 -3.81 11.51
C LEU A 46 10.56 -2.39 11.43
N ILE A 47 10.78 -1.68 10.32
CA ILE A 47 10.18 -0.36 10.09
C ILE A 47 8.66 -0.46 10.13
N ARG A 48 8.07 -1.47 9.48
CA ARG A 48 6.61 -1.70 9.54
C ARG A 48 6.15 -1.95 10.97
N LEU A 49 6.88 -2.76 11.74
CA LEU A 49 6.55 -3.03 13.14
C LEU A 49 6.62 -1.74 13.99
N TYR A 50 7.67 -0.94 13.83
CA TYR A 50 7.83 0.32 14.55
C TYR A 50 6.79 1.36 14.14
N ASP A 51 6.39 1.42 12.87
CA ASP A 51 5.30 2.27 12.41
C ASP A 51 3.95 1.89 13.02
N VAL A 52 3.63 0.59 13.09
CA VAL A 52 2.43 0.10 13.77
C VAL A 52 2.43 0.45 15.25
N LEU A 53 3.54 0.21 15.95
CA LEU A 53 3.68 0.54 17.38
C LEU A 53 3.59 2.06 17.62
N PHE A 54 4.16 2.86 16.73
CA PHE A 54 4.12 4.32 16.85
C PHE A 54 2.70 4.85 16.61
N LYS A 55 1.98 4.34 15.60
CA LYS A 55 0.59 4.70 15.31
C LYS A 55 -0.37 4.27 16.43
N ASP A 56 -0.21 3.08 16.99
CA ASP A 56 -1.00 2.62 18.14
C ASP A 56 -0.76 3.48 19.38
N CYS A 57 0.45 4.00 19.56
CA CYS A 57 0.73 4.94 20.63
C CYS A 57 0.05 6.31 20.40
N LEU A 58 0.11 6.83 19.16
CA LEU A 58 -0.54 8.10 18.81
C LEU A 58 -2.06 8.05 18.90
N SER A 59 -2.68 6.92 18.53
CA SER A 59 -4.14 6.74 18.61
C SER A 59 -4.67 6.77 20.05
N LYS A 60 -3.81 6.47 21.03
CA LYS A 60 -4.11 6.54 22.48
C LYS A 60 -3.97 7.96 23.07
N SER A 61 -3.97 9.00 22.24
CA SER A 61 -3.92 10.42 22.65
C SER A 61 -2.63 10.83 23.39
N ILE A 62 -1.54 10.10 23.18
CA ILE A 62 -0.22 10.38 23.76
C ILE A 62 0.54 11.31 22.80
N SER A 63 1.22 12.33 23.34
CA SER A 63 2.04 13.25 22.52
C SER A 63 3.15 12.52 21.75
N GLU A 64 3.52 13.01 20.56
CA GLU A 64 4.60 12.42 19.73
C GLU A 64 5.91 12.20 20.51
N SER A 65 6.24 13.12 21.41
CA SER A 65 7.43 13.01 22.27
C SER A 65 7.34 11.85 23.27
N GLN A 66 6.18 11.63 23.88
CA GLN A 66 5.97 10.53 24.81
C GLN A 66 5.95 9.18 24.08
N CYS A 67 5.37 9.12 22.87
CA CYS A 67 5.44 7.93 22.02
C CYS A 67 6.87 7.63 21.56
N GLY A 68 7.66 8.64 21.22
CA GLY A 68 9.09 8.49 20.95
C GLY A 68 9.84 7.89 22.15
N LYS A 69 9.58 8.39 23.37
CA LYS A 69 10.18 7.84 24.61
C LYS A 69 9.76 6.40 24.89
N PHE A 70 8.49 6.06 24.68
CA PHE A 70 7.98 4.70 24.83
C PHE A 70 8.66 3.75 23.84
N LEU A 71 8.69 4.13 22.55
CA LEU A 71 9.31 3.33 21.51
C LEU A 71 10.81 3.14 21.76
N ASN A 72 11.52 4.21 22.18
CA ASN A 72 12.92 4.14 22.56
C ASN A 72 13.16 3.12 23.71
N LYS A 73 12.33 3.17 24.76
CA LYS A 73 12.42 2.23 25.89
C LYS A 73 12.16 0.78 25.46
N THR A 74 11.14 0.56 24.63
CA THR A 74 10.80 -0.78 24.10
C THR A 74 11.92 -1.35 23.25
N ILE A 75 12.55 -0.52 22.42
CA ILE A 75 13.65 -0.96 21.55
C ILE A 75 14.89 -1.30 22.38
N HIS A 76 15.24 -0.47 23.36
CA HIS A 76 16.33 -0.78 24.29
C HIS A 76 16.09 -2.07 25.07
N ALA A 77 14.85 -2.36 25.47
CA ALA A 77 14.50 -3.61 26.15
C ALA A 77 14.59 -4.84 25.23
N SER A 78 14.36 -4.66 23.92
CA SER A 78 14.32 -5.75 22.95
C SER A 78 15.69 -6.25 22.48
N ASN A 79 16.80 -5.61 22.89
CA ASN A 79 18.16 -5.91 22.40
C ASN A 79 18.23 -6.02 20.85
N SER A 80 17.55 -5.10 20.16
CA SER A 80 17.46 -5.14 18.70
C SER A 80 18.85 -4.95 18.05
N PRO A 81 19.20 -5.71 16.99
CA PRO A 81 20.58 -5.83 16.50
C PRO A 81 21.06 -4.68 15.59
N HIS A 82 20.44 -3.50 15.64
CA HIS A 82 20.78 -2.37 14.76
C HIS A 82 21.78 -1.43 15.43
N GLU A 83 22.72 -0.88 14.67
CA GLU A 83 23.74 0.03 15.21
C GLU A 83 23.19 1.43 15.42
N THR A 84 22.38 1.90 14.46
CA THR A 84 21.64 3.14 14.61
C THR A 84 20.21 3.02 14.12
N LEU A 85 19.30 3.64 14.87
CA LEU A 85 17.89 3.81 14.51
C LEU A 85 17.53 5.28 14.71
N ILE A 86 17.08 5.92 13.64
CA ILE A 86 16.56 7.29 13.68
C ILE A 86 15.12 7.27 13.20
N ILE A 87 14.21 7.78 14.03
CA ILE A 87 12.79 7.96 13.69
C ILE A 87 12.47 9.43 13.89
N GLY A 88 11.98 10.11 12.85
CA GLY A 88 11.73 11.56 12.91
C GLY A 88 10.80 12.08 11.84
N SER A 89 10.27 13.27 12.06
CA SER A 89 9.64 14.08 10.99
C SER A 89 10.64 15.13 10.49
N HIS A 90 10.40 15.72 9.32
CA HIS A 90 11.28 16.58 8.48
C HIS A 90 12.25 17.56 9.17
N LYS A 91 12.11 17.87 10.46
CA LYS A 91 13.04 18.71 11.24
C LYS A 91 13.35 18.22 12.68
N LYS A 92 12.75 17.12 13.17
CA LYS A 92 12.95 16.61 14.54
C LYS A 92 12.95 15.08 14.57
N SER A 93 14.01 14.49 15.14
CA SER A 93 14.06 13.07 15.50
C SER A 93 13.35 12.84 16.85
N PHE A 94 12.38 11.92 16.87
CA PHE A 94 11.69 11.48 18.07
C PHE A 94 12.42 10.33 18.78
N VAL A 95 13.16 9.53 18.01
CA VAL A 95 14.03 8.45 18.50
C VAL A 95 15.37 8.56 17.77
N ASP A 96 16.47 8.60 18.52
CA ASP A 96 17.83 8.54 18.00
C ASP A 96 18.62 7.58 18.90
N ILE A 97 18.68 6.31 18.48
CA ILE A 97 19.49 5.29 19.14
C ILE A 97 20.77 5.18 18.35
N LYS A 98 21.89 5.51 19.01
CA LYS A 98 23.24 5.26 18.50
C LYS A 98 23.95 4.40 19.52
N HIS A 99 24.23 3.16 19.16
CA HIS A 99 25.12 2.35 19.98
C HIS A 99 26.53 2.93 19.86
N LYS A 100 27.15 3.24 21.01
CA LYS A 100 28.58 3.61 21.03
C LYS A 100 29.37 2.44 20.47
N LYS A 101 30.04 2.66 19.34
CA LYS A 101 30.97 1.68 18.77
C LYS A 101 32.09 1.46 19.79
N GLN A 102 32.15 0.27 20.38
CA GLN A 102 33.25 -0.11 21.28
C GLN A 102 34.56 -0.31 20.52
N PHE A 103 34.49 -0.55 19.20
CA PHE A 103 35.64 -0.76 18.32
C PHE A 103 35.41 -0.13 16.94
N SER A 104 36.50 0.20 16.23
CA SER A 104 36.43 0.69 14.85
C SER A 104 35.95 -0.44 13.93
N ASP A 105 34.67 -0.42 13.61
CA ASP A 105 34.10 -1.36 12.66
C ASP A 105 34.25 -0.83 11.22
N ASN A 106 35.17 -1.43 10.47
CA ASN A 106 35.44 -1.10 9.07
C ASN A 106 34.46 -1.76 8.09
N ARG A 107 33.42 -2.45 8.60
CA ARG A 107 32.35 -2.99 7.77
C ARG A 107 31.52 -1.85 7.16
N LYS A 108 31.14 -2.01 5.90
CA LYS A 108 30.18 -1.14 5.23
C LYS A 108 28.80 -1.34 5.86
N ASN A 109 28.13 -0.21 6.07
CA ASN A 109 26.80 -0.16 6.65
C ASN A 109 25.75 -0.38 5.57
N VAL A 110 24.79 -1.25 5.85
CA VAL A 110 23.52 -1.31 5.13
C VAL A 110 22.62 -0.26 5.76
N VAL A 111 22.24 0.74 4.97
CA VAL A 111 21.35 1.83 5.38
C VAL A 111 20.02 1.64 4.67
N THR A 112 18.95 1.51 5.45
CA THR A 112 17.59 1.45 4.92
C THR A 112 16.84 2.69 5.39
N THR A 113 16.44 3.53 4.44
CA THR A 113 15.63 4.72 4.70
C THR A 113 14.24 4.51 4.11
N LYS A 114 13.21 4.67 4.92
CA LYS A 114 11.82 4.54 4.48
C LYS A 114 10.97 5.66 5.07
N LYS A 115 10.20 6.31 4.22
CA LYS A 115 9.25 7.36 4.62
C LYS A 115 7.85 6.76 4.60
N ILE A 116 7.15 6.85 5.73
CA ILE A 116 5.76 6.41 5.88
C ILE A 116 4.97 7.61 6.42
N GLY A 117 4.14 8.21 5.57
CA GLY A 117 3.46 9.48 5.88
C GLY A 117 4.46 10.61 6.13
N LEU A 118 4.37 11.24 7.31
CA LEU A 118 5.25 12.34 7.75
C LEU A 118 6.49 11.86 8.54
N THR A 119 6.61 10.56 8.79
CA THR A 119 7.69 9.96 9.58
C THR A 119 8.71 9.27 8.68
N THR A 120 9.98 9.55 8.94
CA THR A 120 11.14 8.94 8.29
C THR A 120 11.81 7.99 9.25
N TYR A 121 12.05 6.77 8.79
CA TYR A 121 12.75 5.71 9.51
C TYR A 121 14.09 5.47 8.82
N VAL A 122 15.18 5.55 9.57
CA VAL A 122 16.53 5.22 9.11
C VAL A 122 17.08 4.14 10.03
N LEU A 123 17.36 2.96 9.47
CA LEU A 123 18.09 1.91 10.16
C LEU A 123 19.44 1.71 9.51
N THR A 124 20.47 1.58 10.34
CA THR A 124 21.81 1.22 9.88
C THR A 124 22.34 0.00 10.62
N ARG A 125 22.96 -0.91 9.87
CA ARG A 125 23.66 -2.06 10.44
C ARG A 125 24.96 -2.32 9.68
N ALA A 126 26.06 -2.41 10.40
CA ALA A 126 27.33 -2.88 9.84
C ALA A 126 27.19 -4.34 9.42
N SER A 127 27.40 -4.63 8.14
CA SER A 127 27.16 -5.97 7.59
C SER A 127 28.38 -6.51 6.86
N THR A 128 29.02 -5.69 6.02
CA THR A 128 29.93 -6.18 4.99
C THR A 128 31.36 -5.74 5.23
N PRO A 129 32.27 -6.64 5.68
CA PRO A 129 33.69 -6.30 5.83
C PRO A 129 34.34 -6.07 4.46
N PRO A 130 35.49 -5.37 4.42
CA PRO A 130 36.31 -5.28 3.22
C PRO A 130 36.61 -6.68 2.68
N LEU A 131 36.45 -6.88 1.37
CA LEU A 131 36.52 -8.20 0.75
C LEU A 131 37.81 -8.95 1.11
N TRP A 132 38.96 -8.29 0.97
CA TRP A 132 40.27 -8.88 1.28
C TRP A 132 40.44 -9.25 2.74
N SER A 133 39.95 -8.42 3.67
CA SER A 133 39.95 -8.75 5.09
C SER A 133 39.09 -10.00 5.35
N SER A 134 37.93 -10.10 4.72
CA SER A 134 37.11 -11.31 4.84
C SER A 134 37.76 -12.54 4.21
N VAL A 135 38.42 -12.41 3.07
CA VAL A 135 39.13 -13.52 2.42
C VAL A 135 40.23 -14.03 3.32
N LEU A 136 41.06 -13.12 3.87
CA LEU A 136 42.10 -13.48 4.83
C LEU A 136 41.50 -14.18 6.04
N ASN A 137 40.49 -13.61 6.69
CA ASN A 137 39.84 -14.22 7.85
C ASN A 137 39.17 -15.56 7.53
N SER A 138 38.65 -15.77 6.32
CA SER A 138 38.10 -17.05 5.89
C SER A 138 39.19 -18.09 5.55
N MET A 139 40.38 -17.67 5.15
CA MET A 139 41.49 -18.58 4.84
C MET A 139 42.32 -18.93 6.09
N THR A 140 42.37 -18.04 7.07
CA THR A 140 43.20 -18.17 8.29
C THR A 140 42.38 -18.54 9.53
N PHE A 141 41.14 -19.01 9.40
CA PHE A 141 40.29 -19.33 10.56
C PHE A 141 40.10 -18.15 11.51
N SER A 142 40.01 -16.94 10.95
CA SER A 142 39.85 -15.68 11.68
C SER A 142 40.93 -15.49 12.74
N PHE A 143 42.16 -15.91 12.43
CA PHE A 143 43.29 -15.82 13.35
C PHE A 143 43.55 -14.36 13.79
N ALA A 144 43.34 -13.39 12.91
CA ALA A 144 43.44 -11.98 13.26
C ALA A 144 42.43 -11.57 14.35
N ASP A 145 41.17 -12.03 14.24
CA ASP A 145 40.13 -11.77 15.22
C ASP A 145 40.42 -12.51 16.55
N TYR A 146 41.00 -13.72 16.46
CA TYR A 146 41.43 -14.50 17.61
C TYR A 146 42.49 -13.75 18.43
N LEU A 147 43.49 -13.15 17.77
CA LEU A 147 44.55 -12.39 18.46
C LEU A 147 44.05 -11.11 19.15
N GLN A 148 42.89 -10.59 18.73
CA GLN A 148 42.32 -9.35 19.29
C GLN A 148 41.40 -9.59 20.50
N GLN A 149 41.00 -10.84 20.74
CA GLN A 149 40.15 -11.19 21.87
C GLN A 149 40.98 -11.72 23.03
N ASP A 150 40.69 -11.21 24.23
CA ASP A 150 41.30 -11.69 25.47
C ASP A 150 40.51 -12.91 25.95
N TYR A 151 40.97 -14.11 25.60
CA TYR A 151 40.32 -15.35 26.00
C TYR A 151 40.79 -15.76 27.38
N SER A 152 39.88 -15.69 28.35
CA SER A 152 40.19 -16.03 29.74
C SER A 152 40.22 -17.54 29.99
N ASN A 153 39.59 -18.34 29.11
CA ASN A 153 39.47 -19.78 29.27
C ASN A 153 39.32 -20.54 27.93
N LEU A 154 39.62 -21.85 27.95
CA LEU A 154 39.49 -22.74 26.78
C LEU A 154 38.05 -22.86 26.25
N LYS A 155 37.04 -22.62 27.10
CA LYS A 155 35.63 -22.71 26.71
C LYS A 155 35.23 -21.54 25.78
N GLU A 156 35.79 -20.35 26.01
CA GLU A 156 35.64 -19.19 25.15
C GLU A 156 36.34 -19.39 23.81
N VAL A 157 37.56 -19.94 23.82
CA VAL A 157 38.29 -20.34 22.59
C VAL A 157 37.47 -21.33 21.76
N TYR A 158 36.92 -22.37 22.41
CA TYR A 158 36.07 -23.35 21.73
C TYR A 158 34.79 -22.72 21.16
N ARG A 159 34.11 -21.86 21.93
CA ARG A 159 32.92 -21.13 21.46
C ARG A 159 33.24 -20.23 20.28
N PHE A 160 34.34 -19.48 20.32
CA PHE A 160 34.77 -18.65 19.20
C PHE A 160 35.05 -19.51 17.96
N THR A 161 35.76 -20.62 18.16
CA THR A 161 36.14 -21.51 17.06
C THR A 161 34.92 -22.09 16.36
N ILE A 162 33.95 -22.63 17.11
CA ILE A 162 32.76 -23.26 16.54
C ILE A 162 31.75 -22.25 16.02
N ASN A 163 31.54 -21.13 16.71
CA ASN A 163 30.46 -20.20 16.34
C ASN A 163 30.92 -19.13 15.35
N THR A 164 32.23 -18.84 15.28
CA THR A 164 32.77 -17.74 14.46
C THR A 164 33.77 -18.23 13.43
N ALA A 165 34.88 -18.84 13.86
CA ALA A 165 35.99 -19.17 12.97
C ALA A 165 35.65 -20.27 11.95
N TRP A 166 35.05 -21.37 12.42
CA TRP A 166 34.72 -22.53 11.58
C TRP A 166 33.66 -22.23 10.53
N PRO A 167 32.48 -21.64 10.86
CA PRO A 167 31.46 -21.34 9.85
C PRO A 167 31.96 -20.39 8.77
N ARG A 168 32.83 -19.44 9.13
CA ARG A 168 33.43 -18.49 8.18
C ARG A 168 34.46 -19.14 7.25
N SER A 169 35.15 -20.18 7.70
CA SER A 169 36.33 -20.74 7.01
C SER A 169 36.06 -22.08 6.33
N ARG A 170 34.93 -22.75 6.66
CA ARG A 170 34.57 -24.06 6.12
C ARG A 170 34.60 -24.10 4.58
N HIS A 171 34.15 -23.05 3.90
CA HIS A 171 34.12 -23.03 2.43
C HIS A 171 35.53 -22.94 1.85
N SER A 172 36.38 -22.05 2.36
CA SER A 172 37.79 -21.96 1.97
C SER A 172 38.54 -23.27 2.21
N PHE A 173 38.26 -23.93 3.34
CA PHE A 173 38.84 -25.22 3.67
C PHE A 173 38.39 -26.30 2.67
N LEU A 174 37.11 -26.35 2.31
CA LEU A 174 36.59 -27.27 1.30
C LEU A 174 37.14 -26.98 -0.10
N PHE A 175 37.32 -25.71 -0.48
CA PHE A 175 37.98 -25.33 -1.73
C PHE A 175 39.44 -25.80 -1.74
N LEU A 176 40.18 -25.60 -0.65
CA LEU A 176 41.53 -26.10 -0.51
C LEU A 176 41.58 -27.62 -0.68
N LEU A 177 40.69 -28.36 -0.01
CA LEU A 177 40.62 -29.81 -0.11
C LEU A 177 40.31 -30.25 -1.55
N ALA A 178 39.33 -29.62 -2.21
CA ALA A 178 38.96 -29.93 -3.59
C ALA A 178 40.09 -29.65 -4.58
N VAL A 179 40.75 -28.49 -4.46
CA VAL A 179 41.89 -28.12 -5.31
C VAL A 179 43.06 -29.07 -5.07
N LEU A 180 43.34 -29.47 -3.83
CA LEU A 180 44.38 -30.45 -3.52
C LEU A 180 44.09 -31.84 -4.10
N LEU A 181 42.82 -32.28 -4.07
CA LEU A 181 42.40 -33.56 -4.68
C LEU A 181 42.54 -33.53 -6.20
N LEU A 182 42.04 -32.46 -6.85
CA LEU A 182 42.20 -32.26 -8.28
C LEU A 182 43.67 -32.19 -8.68
N PHE A 183 44.50 -31.52 -7.88
CA PHE A 183 45.92 -31.42 -8.11
C PHE A 183 46.61 -32.79 -7.99
N LYS A 184 46.30 -33.58 -6.95
CA LYS A 184 46.80 -34.95 -6.82
C LYS A 184 46.39 -35.83 -8.01
N PHE A 185 45.14 -35.72 -8.45
CA PHE A 185 44.64 -36.44 -9.62
C PHE A 185 45.41 -36.05 -10.89
N PHE A 186 45.57 -34.75 -11.15
CA PHE A 186 46.32 -34.25 -12.31
C PHE A 186 47.79 -34.69 -12.29
N ARG A 187 48.42 -34.67 -11.11
CA ARG A 187 49.81 -35.13 -10.95
C ARG A 187 49.95 -36.63 -11.21
N ALA A 188 48.97 -37.43 -10.81
CA ALA A 188 48.95 -38.87 -11.11
C ALA A 188 48.86 -39.11 -12.62
N GLN A 189 47.96 -38.40 -13.31
CA GLN A 189 47.82 -38.46 -14.77
C GLN A 189 49.11 -38.04 -15.50
N GLN A 190 49.74 -36.92 -15.09
CA GLN A 190 51.00 -36.48 -15.68
C GLN A 190 52.13 -37.51 -15.50
N ARG A 191 52.21 -38.18 -14.35
CA ARG A 191 53.23 -39.23 -14.12
C ARG A 191 53.02 -40.44 -15.03
N ILE A 192 51.78 -40.87 -15.22
CA ILE A 192 51.46 -41.97 -16.13
C ILE A 192 51.92 -41.61 -17.55
N LEU A 193 51.56 -40.41 -18.00
CA LEU A 193 51.87 -39.94 -19.36
C LEU A 193 53.38 -39.74 -19.58
N LEU A 194 54.11 -39.23 -18.58
CA LEU A 194 55.58 -39.11 -18.64
C LEU A 194 56.29 -40.48 -18.65
N ASN A 195 55.80 -41.45 -17.87
CA ASN A 195 56.36 -42.79 -17.86
C ASN A 195 56.16 -43.51 -19.19
N ASP A 196 54.99 -43.33 -19.82
CA ASP A 196 54.72 -43.89 -21.14
C ASP A 196 55.61 -43.24 -22.21
N LEU A 197 55.82 -41.92 -22.12
CA LEU A 197 56.74 -41.21 -23.02
C LEU A 197 58.19 -41.71 -22.87
N ALA A 198 58.67 -41.88 -21.63
CA ALA A 198 60.02 -42.36 -21.35
C ALA A 198 60.25 -43.80 -21.81
N LYS A 199 59.26 -44.69 -21.65
CA LYS A 199 59.31 -46.05 -22.20
C LYS A 199 59.39 -46.03 -23.73
N THR A 200 58.64 -45.13 -24.36
CA THR A 200 58.64 -44.98 -25.81
C THR A 200 60.00 -44.50 -26.32
N GLU A 201 60.60 -43.51 -25.64
CA GLU A 201 61.93 -42.98 -25.96
C GLU A 201 63.03 -44.04 -25.79
N GLN A 202 63.00 -44.83 -24.71
CA GLN A 202 63.93 -45.95 -24.51
C GLN A 202 63.82 -47.00 -25.62
N ASN A 203 62.60 -47.42 -25.98
CA ASN A 203 62.40 -48.38 -27.06
C ASN A 203 62.96 -47.86 -28.40
N LEU A 204 62.83 -46.57 -28.66
CA LEU A 204 63.31 -45.94 -29.89
C LEU A 204 64.85 -45.89 -29.94
N THR A 205 65.50 -45.54 -28.83
CA THR A 205 66.97 -45.58 -28.72
C THR A 205 67.54 -47.00 -28.84
N PHE A 206 66.86 -48.00 -28.28
CA PHE A 206 67.23 -49.41 -28.42
C PHE A 206 67.16 -49.85 -29.90
N LEU A 207 66.08 -49.51 -30.59
CA LEU A 207 65.93 -49.81 -32.03
C LEU A 207 66.99 -49.11 -32.90
N GLN A 208 67.35 -47.86 -32.61
CA GLN A 208 68.43 -47.17 -33.31
C GLN A 208 69.79 -47.85 -33.10
N SER A 209 70.10 -48.31 -31.89
CA SER A 209 71.35 -49.02 -31.60
C SER A 209 71.47 -50.36 -32.32
N GLN A 210 70.35 -51.11 -32.44
CA GLN A 210 70.29 -52.36 -33.20
C GLN A 210 70.55 -52.13 -34.69
N TYR A 211 70.01 -51.04 -35.25
CA TYR A 211 70.18 -50.71 -36.68
C TYR A 211 71.63 -50.39 -37.04
N ALA A 212 72.32 -49.59 -36.21
CA ALA A 212 73.72 -49.23 -36.41
C ALA A 212 74.67 -50.45 -36.37
N LEU A 213 74.37 -51.42 -35.51
CA LEU A 213 75.17 -52.65 -35.35
C LEU A 213 75.02 -53.61 -36.54
N VAL A 214 73.88 -53.55 -37.24
CA VAL A 214 73.64 -54.30 -38.48
C VAL A 214 74.37 -53.65 -39.65
N GLU A 215 74.41 -52.33 -39.71
CA GLU A 215 75.12 -51.55 -40.75
C GLU A 215 76.63 -51.84 -40.71
N GLU A 216 77.24 -51.82 -39.53
CA GLU A 216 78.67 -52.14 -39.32
C GLU A 216 79.03 -53.59 -39.71
N LYS A 217 78.11 -54.55 -39.49
CA LYS A 217 78.30 -55.95 -39.89
C LYS A 217 78.22 -56.17 -41.40
N ILE A 218 77.47 -55.34 -42.12
CA ILE A 218 77.35 -55.43 -43.57
C ILE A 218 78.65 -54.94 -44.23
N GLU A 219 79.20 -53.81 -43.77
CA GLU A 219 80.50 -53.30 -44.25
C GLU A 219 81.65 -54.30 -44.04
N LEU A 220 81.69 -54.95 -42.86
CA LEU A 220 82.75 -55.92 -42.53
C LEU A 220 82.62 -57.25 -43.29
N MET A 221 81.42 -57.59 -43.78
CA MET A 221 81.22 -58.75 -44.67
C MET A 221 81.60 -58.42 -46.12
N GLU A 222 81.35 -57.19 -46.59
CA GLU A 222 81.78 -56.75 -47.92
C GLU A 222 83.32 -56.71 -48.02
N GLU A 223 84.02 -56.30 -46.97
CA GLU A 223 85.50 -56.26 -46.95
C GLU A 223 86.13 -57.66 -46.96
N LYS A 224 85.52 -58.64 -46.29
CA LYS A 224 86.01 -60.04 -46.25
C LYS A 224 85.79 -60.79 -47.56
N LEU A 225 84.78 -60.41 -48.35
CA LEU A 225 84.44 -61.08 -49.61
C LEU A 225 85.43 -60.73 -50.75
N ILE A 226 86.18 -59.65 -50.62
CA ILE A 226 87.10 -59.15 -51.67
C ILE A 226 88.49 -59.83 -51.61
N ASN A 227 88.85 -60.49 -50.49
CA ASN A 227 90.26 -60.81 -50.18
C ASN A 227 90.65 -62.30 -50.06
N SER A 228 89.89 -63.28 -50.55
CA SER A 228 90.30 -64.70 -50.42
C SER A 228 90.38 -65.49 -51.74
N THR A 229 91.60 -65.93 -52.07
CA THR A 229 91.94 -67.01 -53.00
C THR A 229 92.86 -68.01 -52.29
N ALA A 230 92.46 -69.28 -52.10
CA ALA A 230 93.33 -70.48 -52.12
C ALA A 230 92.65 -71.80 -51.63
N SER A 231 93.23 -72.92 -52.11
CA SER A 231 93.45 -74.28 -51.55
C SER A 231 92.29 -75.23 -51.11
N GLU A 232 92.50 -76.54 -51.31
CA GLU A 232 91.55 -77.64 -51.11
C GLU A 232 91.32 -78.02 -49.61
N ASP A 233 92.29 -77.77 -48.73
CA ASP A 233 92.09 -77.85 -47.26
C ASP A 233 91.30 -76.63 -46.73
N GLN A 234 91.46 -75.48 -47.39
CA GLN A 234 90.58 -74.33 -47.17
C GLN A 234 89.15 -74.63 -47.64
N LEU A 235 88.95 -75.50 -48.63
CA LEU A 235 87.62 -75.89 -49.10
C LEU A 235 86.83 -76.67 -48.03
N HIS A 236 87.47 -77.60 -47.29
CA HIS A 236 86.78 -78.35 -46.23
C HIS A 236 86.45 -77.48 -45.01
N GLN A 237 87.36 -76.57 -44.62
CA GLN A 237 87.10 -75.60 -43.57
C GLN A 237 86.06 -74.56 -44.00
N SER A 238 86.10 -74.13 -45.27
CA SER A 238 85.09 -73.29 -45.91
C SER A 238 83.73 -73.99 -45.98
N ILE A 239 83.67 -75.30 -46.21
CA ILE A 239 82.42 -76.08 -46.19
C ILE A 239 81.84 -76.14 -44.77
N HIS A 240 82.67 -76.30 -43.74
CA HIS A 240 82.21 -76.28 -42.34
C HIS A 240 81.77 -74.87 -41.91
N GLU A 241 82.50 -73.84 -42.31
CA GLU A 241 82.12 -72.44 -42.12
C GLU A 241 80.86 -72.07 -42.92
N LEU A 242 80.70 -72.56 -44.14
CA LEU A 242 79.47 -72.44 -44.95
C LEU A 242 78.30 -73.14 -44.28
N LYS A 243 78.51 -74.30 -43.64
CA LYS A 243 77.45 -75.00 -42.90
C LYS A 243 77.02 -74.23 -41.65
N ASN A 244 77.98 -73.66 -40.92
CA ASN A 244 77.69 -72.80 -39.76
C ASN A 244 77.07 -71.46 -40.19
N ALA A 245 77.52 -70.88 -41.31
CA ALA A 245 76.93 -69.69 -41.92
C ALA A 245 75.50 -69.97 -42.40
N LEU A 246 75.23 -71.14 -42.98
CA LEU A 246 73.90 -71.56 -43.41
C LEU A 246 72.95 -71.76 -42.21
N ILE A 247 73.43 -72.33 -41.11
CA ILE A 247 72.66 -72.44 -39.85
C ILE A 247 72.38 -71.04 -39.27
N THR A 248 73.37 -70.14 -39.33
CA THR A 248 73.22 -68.75 -38.86
C THR A 248 72.24 -67.97 -39.72
N GLU A 249 72.29 -68.14 -41.05
CA GLU A 249 71.35 -67.54 -42.00
C GLU A 249 69.95 -68.16 -41.87
N GLN A 250 69.82 -69.46 -41.60
CA GLN A 250 68.52 -70.06 -41.27
C GLN A 250 67.92 -69.44 -40.00
N PHE A 251 68.73 -69.18 -38.98
CA PHE A 251 68.27 -68.52 -37.76
C PHE A 251 67.81 -67.08 -38.04
N LYS A 252 68.57 -66.32 -38.85
CA LYS A 252 68.18 -64.97 -39.30
C LYS A 252 66.91 -64.97 -40.12
N ILE A 253 66.72 -65.94 -41.03
CA ILE A 253 65.50 -66.09 -41.82
C ILE A 253 64.31 -66.40 -40.91
N GLN A 254 64.50 -67.23 -39.88
CA GLN A 254 63.46 -67.55 -38.90
C GLN A 254 63.10 -66.31 -38.05
N GLU A 255 64.08 -65.51 -37.65
CA GLU A 255 63.89 -64.26 -36.92
C GLU A 255 63.20 -63.18 -37.78
N LEU A 256 63.59 -63.02 -39.04
CA LEU A 256 62.92 -62.17 -40.03
C LEU A 256 61.46 -62.59 -40.24
N THR A 257 61.18 -63.89 -40.25
CA THR A 257 59.81 -64.41 -40.38
C THR A 257 58.99 -64.05 -39.14
N ARG A 258 59.58 -64.14 -37.94
CA ARG A 258 58.95 -63.71 -36.69
C ARG A 258 58.65 -62.20 -36.67
N ILE A 259 59.62 -61.37 -37.07
CA ILE A 259 59.47 -59.91 -37.18
C ILE A 259 58.37 -59.56 -38.18
N LYS A 260 58.28 -60.27 -39.30
CA LYS A 260 57.22 -60.07 -40.30
C LYS A 260 55.83 -60.39 -39.74
N GLN A 261 55.71 -61.44 -38.92
CA GLN A 261 54.45 -61.76 -38.22
C GLN A 261 54.09 -60.71 -37.16
N GLU A 262 55.06 -60.22 -36.38
CA GLU A 262 54.85 -59.14 -35.41
C GLU A 262 54.41 -57.84 -36.10
N LYS A 263 55.01 -57.49 -37.25
CA LYS A 263 54.59 -56.33 -38.06
C LYS A 263 53.14 -56.43 -38.52
N ILE A 264 52.72 -57.59 -39.02
CA ILE A 264 51.32 -57.84 -39.43
C ILE A 264 50.38 -57.66 -38.24
N LEU A 265 50.77 -58.14 -37.05
CA LEU A 265 49.98 -57.99 -35.83
C LEU A 265 49.86 -56.52 -35.38
N ILE A 266 50.96 -55.76 -35.46
CA ILE A 266 50.98 -54.33 -35.14
C ILE A 266 50.12 -53.54 -36.12
N GLU A 267 50.22 -53.82 -37.43
CA GLU A 267 49.37 -53.19 -38.45
C GLU A 267 47.88 -53.49 -38.24
N LYS A 268 47.54 -54.71 -37.80
CA LYS A 268 46.16 -55.06 -37.45
C LYS A 268 45.66 -54.26 -36.25
N ARG A 269 46.44 -54.17 -35.17
CA ARG A 269 46.11 -53.36 -33.98
C ARG A 269 45.98 -51.88 -34.30
N LEU A 270 46.84 -51.37 -35.20
CA LEU A 270 46.79 -49.98 -35.65
C LEU A 270 45.47 -49.68 -36.39
N ARG A 271 45.03 -50.57 -37.29
CA ARG A 271 43.73 -50.44 -37.98
C ARG A 271 42.57 -50.47 -36.99
N GLU A 272 42.57 -51.41 -36.04
CA GLU A 272 41.54 -51.49 -34.99
C GLU A 272 41.48 -50.20 -34.15
N THR A 273 42.64 -49.58 -33.88
CA THR A 273 42.72 -48.30 -33.14
C THR A 273 42.19 -47.12 -33.97
N ILE A 274 42.46 -47.10 -35.28
CA ILE A 274 41.92 -46.09 -36.20
C ILE A 274 40.39 -46.22 -36.28
N ASP A 275 39.86 -47.44 -36.43
CA ASP A 275 38.41 -47.69 -36.46
C ASP A 275 37.73 -47.26 -35.15
N GLN A 276 38.36 -47.49 -33.99
CA GLN A 276 37.86 -47.01 -32.70
C GLN A 276 37.85 -45.49 -32.61
N LYS A 277 38.90 -44.83 -33.12
CA LYS A 277 38.97 -43.36 -33.16
C LYS A 277 37.86 -42.77 -34.02
N ASP A 278 37.59 -43.37 -35.17
CA ASP A 278 36.53 -42.91 -36.08
C ASP A 278 35.14 -43.09 -35.47
N LYS A 279 34.91 -44.21 -34.76
CA LYS A 279 33.67 -44.41 -33.98
C LYS A 279 33.50 -43.36 -32.87
N LEU A 280 34.54 -43.09 -32.10
CA LEU A 280 34.50 -42.06 -31.04
C LEU A 280 34.28 -40.65 -31.62
N GLN A 281 34.83 -40.37 -32.80
CA GLN A 281 34.62 -39.10 -33.50
C GLN A 281 33.17 -38.96 -33.97
N ALA A 282 32.58 -40.01 -34.53
CA ALA A 282 31.16 -40.04 -34.92
C ALA A 282 30.22 -39.86 -33.71
N GLU A 283 30.51 -40.50 -32.57
CA GLU A 283 29.75 -40.33 -31.33
C GLU A 283 29.85 -38.89 -30.80
N LYS A 284 31.04 -38.28 -30.87
CA LYS A 284 31.25 -36.88 -30.50
C LYS A 284 30.46 -35.93 -31.41
N ASP A 285 30.43 -36.19 -32.71
CA ASP A 285 29.71 -35.36 -33.68
C ASP A 285 28.18 -35.50 -33.48
N GLN A 286 27.70 -36.71 -33.15
CA GLN A 286 26.30 -36.92 -32.76
C GLN A 286 25.95 -36.22 -31.45
N ALA A 287 26.81 -36.30 -30.43
CA ALA A 287 26.61 -35.65 -29.14
C ALA A 287 26.60 -34.12 -29.27
N THR A 288 27.49 -33.55 -30.07
CA THR A 288 27.52 -32.10 -30.35
C THR A 288 26.29 -31.64 -31.15
N GLY A 289 25.80 -32.45 -32.09
CA GLY A 289 24.54 -32.20 -32.79
C GLY A 289 23.32 -32.16 -31.84
N LYS A 290 23.22 -33.13 -30.92
CA LYS A 290 22.18 -33.15 -29.88
C LYS A 290 22.29 -31.94 -28.94
N LEU A 291 23.50 -31.59 -28.53
CA LEU A 291 23.74 -30.42 -27.67
C LEU A 291 23.28 -29.14 -28.35
N LYS A 292 23.65 -28.91 -29.63
CA LYS A 292 23.22 -27.74 -30.40
C LYS A 292 21.70 -27.64 -30.50
N SER A 293 21.03 -28.76 -30.78
CA SER A 293 19.56 -28.81 -30.83
C SER A 293 18.93 -28.46 -29.48
N HIS A 294 19.46 -29.00 -28.38
CA HIS A 294 18.95 -28.70 -27.04
C HIS A 294 19.20 -27.23 -26.64
N THR A 295 20.37 -26.68 -26.96
CA THR A 295 20.68 -25.26 -26.74
C THR A 295 19.73 -24.34 -27.53
N GLN A 296 19.40 -24.70 -28.78
CA GLN A 296 18.45 -23.94 -29.59
C GLN A 296 17.05 -23.96 -28.98
N LYS A 297 16.58 -25.14 -28.53
CA LYS A 297 15.29 -25.28 -27.87
C LYS A 297 15.18 -24.43 -26.61
N LEU A 298 16.21 -24.42 -25.77
CA LEU A 298 16.27 -23.57 -24.56
C LEU A 298 16.25 -22.07 -24.91
N LEU A 299 16.89 -21.67 -26.01
CA LEU A 299 16.88 -20.28 -26.46
C LEU A 299 15.48 -19.85 -26.92
N ASP A 300 14.76 -20.72 -27.62
CA ASP A 300 13.40 -20.44 -28.09
C ASP A 300 12.40 -20.40 -26.92
N GLU A 301 12.52 -21.33 -25.95
CA GLU A 301 11.74 -21.30 -24.71
C GLU A 301 11.98 -20.00 -23.91
N LYS A 302 13.22 -19.55 -23.81
CA LYS A 302 13.57 -18.27 -23.16
C LYS A 302 12.88 -17.09 -23.86
N LYS A 303 12.94 -17.00 -25.19
CA LYS A 303 12.29 -15.93 -25.96
C LYS A 303 10.78 -15.92 -25.76
N GLN A 304 10.15 -17.11 -25.71
CA GLN A 304 8.72 -17.23 -25.47
C GLN A 304 8.35 -16.73 -24.05
N LEU A 305 9.15 -17.08 -23.05
CA LEU A 305 8.97 -16.63 -21.67
C LEU A 305 9.10 -15.10 -21.55
N GLU A 306 10.13 -14.51 -22.18
CA GLU A 306 10.33 -13.05 -22.22
C GLU A 306 9.13 -12.33 -22.85
N SER A 307 8.58 -12.86 -23.95
CA SER A 307 7.38 -12.30 -24.58
C SER A 307 6.15 -12.37 -23.68
N GLN A 308 5.97 -13.47 -22.94
CA GLN A 308 4.88 -13.61 -21.97
C GLN A 308 4.99 -12.59 -20.83
N TYR A 309 6.20 -12.42 -20.26
CA TYR A 309 6.45 -11.43 -19.22
C TYR A 309 6.19 -10.00 -19.69
N GLN A 310 6.61 -9.65 -20.91
CA GLN A 310 6.34 -8.32 -21.48
C GLN A 310 4.84 -8.04 -21.64
N LYS A 311 4.06 -9.03 -22.09
CA LYS A 311 2.60 -8.90 -22.18
C LYS A 311 1.94 -8.70 -20.82
N GLN A 312 2.38 -9.43 -19.80
CA GLN A 312 1.89 -9.27 -18.44
C GLN A 312 2.23 -7.89 -17.88
N LEU A 313 3.46 -7.40 -18.08
CA LEU A 313 3.87 -6.06 -17.67
C LEU A 313 3.04 -4.96 -18.34
N ALA A 314 2.79 -5.08 -19.66
CA ALA A 314 1.96 -4.14 -20.38
C ALA A 314 0.53 -4.08 -19.82
N SER A 315 -0.07 -5.25 -19.56
CA SER A 315 -1.40 -5.35 -18.95
C SER A 315 -1.45 -4.79 -17.52
N LEU A 316 -0.39 -5.01 -16.72
CA LEU A 316 -0.34 -4.50 -15.35
C LEU A 316 -0.20 -2.98 -15.35
N ASN A 317 0.63 -2.43 -16.25
CA ASN A 317 0.79 -0.98 -16.40
C ASN A 317 -0.50 -0.31 -16.86
N SER A 318 -1.25 -0.89 -17.81
CA SER A 318 -2.54 -0.32 -18.21
C SER A 318 -3.56 -0.31 -17.06
N GLN A 319 -3.58 -1.35 -16.23
CA GLN A 319 -4.42 -1.38 -15.03
C GLN A 319 -4.00 -0.33 -14.00
N LEU A 320 -2.70 -0.11 -13.82
CA LEU A 320 -2.16 0.88 -12.89
C LEU A 320 -2.52 2.30 -13.33
N VAL A 321 -2.39 2.62 -14.62
CA VAL A 321 -2.81 3.91 -15.19
C VAL A 321 -4.31 4.15 -14.96
N SER A 322 -5.14 3.15 -15.23
CA SER A 322 -6.59 3.26 -15.00
C SER A 322 -6.96 3.43 -13.52
N LYS A 323 -6.22 2.80 -12.60
CA LYS A 323 -6.45 2.99 -11.15
C LYS A 323 -6.00 4.36 -10.67
N ASN A 324 -4.89 4.88 -11.21
CA ASN A 324 -4.43 6.22 -10.87
C ASN A 324 -5.42 7.28 -11.32
N SER A 325 -5.99 7.17 -12.54
CA SER A 325 -7.01 8.13 -12.98
C SER A 325 -8.26 8.12 -12.10
N LEU A 326 -8.68 6.95 -11.62
CA LEU A 326 -9.80 6.83 -10.66
C LEU A 326 -9.47 7.43 -9.29
N MET A 327 -8.20 7.38 -8.89
CA MET A 327 -7.72 7.98 -7.65
C MET A 327 -7.73 9.50 -7.76
N ASP A 328 -7.22 10.05 -8.87
CA ASP A 328 -7.25 11.50 -9.15
C ASP A 328 -8.70 12.05 -9.14
N ASP A 329 -9.63 11.34 -9.80
CA ASP A 329 -11.06 11.69 -9.78
C ASP A 329 -11.66 11.64 -8.36
N SER A 330 -11.19 10.72 -7.53
CA SER A 330 -11.65 10.57 -6.14
C SER A 330 -11.09 11.67 -5.25
N GLU A 331 -9.82 12.06 -5.42
CA GLU A 331 -9.19 13.17 -4.70
C GLU A 331 -9.91 14.49 -5.01
N LEU A 332 -10.29 14.71 -6.27
CA LEU A 332 -11.02 15.90 -6.69
C LEU A 332 -12.41 15.97 -6.02
N LYS A 333 -13.14 14.84 -5.96
CA LYS A 333 -14.41 14.76 -5.21
C LYS A 333 -14.26 14.97 -3.71
N ILE A 334 -13.17 14.48 -3.10
CA ILE A 334 -12.89 14.70 -1.68
C ILE A 334 -12.71 16.20 -1.44
N MET A 335 -11.93 16.89 -2.29
CA MET A 335 -11.69 18.32 -2.18
C MET A 335 -13.00 19.13 -2.28
N GLU A 336 -13.89 18.79 -3.24
CA GLU A 336 -15.20 19.43 -3.36
C GLU A 336 -16.09 19.19 -2.12
N LEU A 337 -16.03 18.00 -1.52
CA LEU A 337 -16.78 17.68 -0.31
C LEU A 337 -16.24 18.41 0.91
N GLU A 338 -14.92 18.54 1.05
CA GLU A 338 -14.27 19.30 2.11
C GLU A 338 -14.67 20.78 2.06
N GLU A 339 -14.68 21.39 0.87
CA GLU A 339 -15.11 22.77 0.68
C GLU A 339 -16.59 22.97 1.07
N LYS A 340 -17.46 22.03 0.69
CA LYS A 340 -18.88 22.03 1.11
C LYS A 340 -19.04 21.90 2.62
N ILE A 341 -18.28 21.00 3.26
CA ILE A 341 -18.30 20.83 4.72
C ILE A 341 -17.86 22.12 5.41
N GLN A 342 -16.82 22.78 4.91
CA GLN A 342 -16.32 24.03 5.48
C GLN A 342 -17.36 25.15 5.36
N SER A 343 -17.99 25.28 4.19
CA SER A 343 -19.08 26.24 3.95
C SER A 343 -20.26 26.00 4.89
N LEU A 344 -20.75 24.75 5.00
CA LEU A 344 -21.84 24.38 5.90
C LEU A 344 -21.51 24.62 7.37
N THR A 345 -20.26 24.35 7.78
CA THR A 345 -19.79 24.58 9.14
C THR A 345 -19.81 26.07 9.49
N LYS A 346 -19.41 26.93 8.55
CA LYS A 346 -19.48 28.38 8.71
C LYS A 346 -20.93 28.87 8.88
N SER A 347 -21.84 28.44 8.00
CA SER A 347 -23.26 28.81 8.10
C SER A 347 -23.90 28.30 9.41
N LEU A 348 -23.50 27.12 9.88
CA LEU A 348 -23.96 26.58 11.16
C LEU A 348 -23.48 27.44 12.35
N GLN A 349 -22.24 27.93 12.31
CA GLN A 349 -21.70 28.81 13.33
C GLN A 349 -22.44 30.16 13.37
N GLU A 350 -22.66 30.77 12.22
CA GLU A 350 -23.44 32.02 12.09
C GLU A 350 -24.87 31.84 12.65
N THR A 351 -25.50 30.70 12.36
CA THR A 351 -26.84 30.38 12.89
C THR A 351 -26.84 30.22 14.41
N LYS A 352 -25.80 29.60 14.99
CA LYS A 352 -25.67 29.46 16.45
C LYS A 352 -25.50 30.81 17.14
N GLU A 353 -24.72 31.71 16.56
CA GLU A 353 -24.51 33.06 17.09
C GLU A 353 -25.81 33.87 17.06
N HIS A 354 -26.55 33.83 15.94
CA HIS A 354 -27.85 34.50 15.83
C HIS A 354 -28.86 33.95 16.85
N LYS A 355 -28.89 32.63 17.07
CA LYS A 355 -29.73 32.00 18.08
C LYS A 355 -29.42 32.53 19.49
N LEU A 356 -28.13 32.67 19.84
CA LEU A 356 -27.71 33.15 21.15
C LEU A 356 -28.13 34.60 21.40
N VAL A 357 -28.08 35.45 20.37
CA VAL A 357 -28.60 36.83 20.43
C VAL A 357 -30.11 36.83 20.69
N LEU A 358 -30.88 36.05 19.93
CA LEU A 358 -32.33 35.95 20.12
C LEU A 358 -32.72 35.41 21.51
N GLU A 359 -31.98 34.43 22.06
CA GLU A 359 -32.22 33.90 23.41
C GLU A 359 -31.99 34.97 24.48
N LYS A 360 -31.00 35.86 24.28
CA LYS A 360 -30.76 37.00 25.17
C LYS A 360 -31.90 38.03 25.09
N GLU A 361 -32.31 38.41 23.88
CA GLU A 361 -33.44 39.33 23.68
C GLU A 361 -34.73 38.80 24.31
N LEU A 362 -35.03 37.50 24.12
CA LEU A 362 -36.19 36.86 24.74
C LEU A 362 -36.14 36.89 26.27
N SER A 363 -34.95 36.75 26.86
CA SER A 363 -34.76 36.86 28.32
C SER A 363 -35.06 38.26 28.82
N ASP A 364 -34.61 39.28 28.11
CA ASP A 364 -34.84 40.67 28.46
C ASP A 364 -36.32 41.05 28.31
N TYR A 365 -36.99 40.64 27.22
CA TYR A 365 -38.44 40.79 27.07
C TYR A 365 -39.24 40.09 28.15
N ARG A 366 -38.79 38.91 28.64
CA ARG A 366 -39.45 38.22 29.76
C ARG A 366 -39.37 39.04 31.05
N LYS A 367 -38.20 39.60 31.37
CA LYS A 367 -38.03 40.47 32.54
C LYS A 367 -38.90 41.72 32.45
N GLU A 368 -38.96 42.34 31.28
CA GLU A 368 -39.80 43.51 31.04
C GLU A 368 -41.28 43.17 31.22
N LYS A 369 -41.72 42.05 30.64
CA LYS A 369 -43.08 41.53 30.83
C LYS A 369 -43.39 41.26 32.30
N ASP A 370 -42.48 40.65 33.05
CA ASP A 370 -42.68 40.38 34.48
C ASP A 370 -42.77 41.68 35.29
N SER A 371 -41.98 42.70 34.93
CA SER A 371 -42.09 44.04 35.52
C SER A 371 -43.44 44.69 35.23
N PHE A 372 -43.90 44.63 33.97
CA PHE A 372 -45.23 45.12 33.60
C PHE A 372 -46.34 44.38 34.34
N ASN A 373 -46.24 43.05 34.47
CA ASN A 373 -47.21 42.26 35.24
C ASN A 373 -47.23 42.67 36.72
N GLN A 374 -46.07 42.88 37.35
CA GLN A 374 -46.01 43.38 38.73
C GLN A 374 -46.64 44.78 38.87
N GLN A 375 -46.47 45.65 37.87
CA GLN A 375 -47.12 46.95 37.83
C GLN A 375 -48.64 46.81 37.67
N ILE A 376 -49.11 45.93 36.78
CA ILE A 376 -50.53 45.60 36.62
C ILE A 376 -51.10 45.07 37.93
N ASP A 377 -50.46 44.11 38.60
CA ASP A 377 -50.92 43.56 39.88
C ASP A 377 -50.96 44.62 41.00
N LYS A 378 -50.07 45.62 40.96
CA LYS A 378 -50.09 46.75 41.89
C LYS A 378 -51.25 47.70 41.60
N VAL A 379 -51.50 47.99 40.34
CA VAL A 379 -52.66 48.79 39.91
C VAL A 379 -53.96 48.05 40.22
N GLN A 380 -54.05 46.75 39.93
CA GLN A 380 -55.20 45.90 40.22
C GLN A 380 -55.50 45.89 41.72
N ARG A 381 -54.50 45.70 42.59
CA ARG A 381 -54.69 45.80 44.05
C ARG A 381 -55.14 47.18 44.52
N ASN A 382 -54.67 48.25 43.89
CA ASN A 382 -55.16 49.60 44.17
C ASN A 382 -56.62 49.79 43.71
N VAL A 383 -56.99 49.20 42.56
CA VAL A 383 -58.37 49.19 42.04
C VAL A 383 -59.28 48.35 42.92
N ASP A 384 -58.90 47.13 43.31
CA ASP A 384 -59.65 46.26 44.21
C ASP A 384 -59.79 46.90 45.60
N GLY A 385 -58.75 47.62 46.06
CA GLY A 385 -58.80 48.45 47.26
C GLY A 385 -59.81 49.61 47.16
N LEU A 386 -60.00 50.17 45.96
CA LEU A 386 -61.03 51.18 45.67
C LEU A 386 -62.44 50.57 45.48
N GLU A 387 -62.54 49.36 44.92
CA GLU A 387 -63.79 48.60 44.78
C GLU A 387 -64.28 48.05 46.12
N SER A 388 -63.41 47.73 47.08
CA SER A 388 -63.82 47.40 48.46
C SER A 388 -64.50 48.57 49.21
N LYS A 389 -64.48 49.78 48.63
CA LYS A 389 -65.20 50.97 49.09
C LYS A 389 -66.30 51.45 48.13
N SER A 390 -66.59 50.75 47.04
CA SER A 390 -67.70 51.12 46.16
C SER A 390 -68.30 49.94 45.39
N ASP A 391 -69.62 49.81 45.53
CA ASP A 391 -70.49 48.76 45.00
C ASP A 391 -70.60 48.82 43.44
N LEU A 392 -69.55 48.37 42.73
CA LEU A 392 -69.35 48.67 41.30
C LEU A 392 -69.36 47.45 40.34
N GLY A 393 -69.74 46.26 40.80
CA GLY A 393 -69.72 45.03 39.97
C GLY A 393 -70.80 44.94 38.87
N THR A 394 -71.94 45.63 39.04
CA THR A 394 -73.11 45.56 38.13
C THR A 394 -73.20 46.72 37.13
N SER A 395 -72.30 47.71 37.24
CA SER A 395 -72.39 48.99 36.54
C SER A 395 -71.57 49.07 35.24
N PHE A 396 -70.48 48.31 35.11
CA PHE A 396 -69.59 48.39 33.94
C PHE A 396 -70.27 47.91 32.64
N ARG A 397 -71.03 46.80 32.72
CA ARG A 397 -71.72 46.24 31.54
C ARG A 397 -72.84 47.14 31.01
N LYS A 398 -73.51 47.88 31.91
CA LYS A 398 -74.55 48.86 31.57
C LYS A 398 -73.93 50.15 31.03
N ARG A 399 -72.82 50.61 31.61
CA ARG A 399 -72.05 51.79 31.16
C ARG A 399 -71.32 51.58 29.84
N LEU A 400 -70.84 50.38 29.52
CA LEU A 400 -70.24 50.08 28.23
C LEU A 400 -71.28 50.14 27.10
N ILE A 401 -72.49 49.61 27.35
CA ILE A 401 -73.62 49.68 26.42
C ILE A 401 -74.11 51.13 26.27
N GLU A 402 -74.21 51.91 27.36
CA GLU A 402 -74.56 53.33 27.30
C GLU A 402 -73.47 54.20 26.63
N ALA A 403 -72.19 53.91 26.82
CA ALA A 403 -71.08 54.64 26.19
C ALA A 403 -70.94 54.32 24.68
N LEU A 404 -71.31 53.11 24.26
CA LEU A 404 -71.39 52.73 22.85
C LEU A 404 -72.61 53.34 22.14
N ILE A 405 -73.71 53.55 22.86
CA ILE A 405 -74.93 54.20 22.33
C ILE A 405 -74.81 55.74 22.33
N ARG A 406 -74.01 56.34 23.21
CA ARG A 406 -73.85 57.81 23.34
C ARG A 406 -72.72 58.43 22.51
N ASN A 407 -71.99 57.68 21.68
CA ASN A 407 -70.98 58.22 20.77
C ASN A 407 -71.57 58.40 19.34
N PRO A 408 -71.92 59.63 18.91
CA PRO A 408 -72.69 59.85 17.67
C PRO A 408 -71.86 59.75 16.38
N ASN A 409 -70.55 59.49 16.46
CA ASN A 409 -69.65 59.46 15.30
C ASN A 409 -69.34 58.04 14.78
N ILE A 410 -69.99 57.00 15.31
CA ILE A 410 -70.12 55.73 14.59
C ILE A 410 -71.34 55.90 13.68
N SER A 411 -71.13 56.65 12.60
CA SER A 411 -72.17 57.13 11.68
C SER A 411 -73.06 55.99 11.18
N SER A 412 -74.33 56.05 11.55
CA SER A 412 -75.43 55.42 10.82
C SER A 412 -75.50 56.07 9.44
N VAL A 413 -74.94 55.42 8.42
CA VAL A 413 -75.35 55.71 7.05
C VAL A 413 -76.67 54.98 6.85
N SER A 414 -77.74 55.72 6.61
CA SER A 414 -79.02 55.19 6.16
C SER A 414 -78.85 54.59 4.76
N SER A 415 -78.19 53.44 4.66
CA SER A 415 -78.06 52.69 3.43
C SER A 415 -79.25 51.74 3.34
N GLN A 416 -80.06 51.89 2.30
CA GLN A 416 -81.12 50.96 1.93
C GLN A 416 -80.61 49.51 2.03
N HIS A 417 -81.10 48.75 3.01
CA HIS A 417 -80.73 47.35 3.18
C HIS A 417 -81.20 46.55 1.97
N LYS A 418 -80.26 46.03 1.19
CA LYS A 418 -80.55 45.12 0.07
C LYS A 418 -80.28 43.68 0.51
N ILE A 419 -81.32 42.85 0.44
CA ILE A 419 -81.22 41.40 0.59
C ILE A 419 -81.12 40.82 -0.82
N ASN A 420 -80.03 40.12 -1.12
CA ASN A 420 -79.91 39.38 -2.37
C ASN A 420 -80.06 37.89 -2.06
N GLU A 421 -81.27 37.38 -2.31
CA GLU A 421 -81.63 35.98 -2.09
C GLU A 421 -81.08 35.14 -3.25
N GLY A 422 -79.89 34.54 -3.07
CA GLY A 422 -79.36 33.55 -4.01
C GLY A 422 -80.28 32.32 -4.17
N LYS A 423 -80.05 31.52 -5.22
CA LYS A 423 -80.84 30.32 -5.53
C LYS A 423 -80.30 29.09 -4.74
N HIS A 424 -81.15 28.57 -3.83
CA HIS A 424 -81.06 27.32 -3.03
C HIS A 424 -80.23 27.28 -1.73
N HIS A 425 -80.77 26.53 -0.76
CA HIS A 425 -80.39 26.18 0.63
C HIS A 425 -79.90 27.27 1.61
N GLY A 426 -79.21 28.32 1.17
CA GLY A 426 -78.75 29.42 2.03
C GLY A 426 -79.78 30.54 2.30
N LYS A 427 -80.89 30.55 1.56
CA LYS A 427 -81.91 31.61 1.59
C LYS A 427 -82.68 31.68 2.91
N GLU A 428 -83.20 30.56 3.41
CA GLU A 428 -83.91 30.49 4.70
C GLU A 428 -83.01 30.92 5.87
N TYR A 429 -81.73 30.59 5.77
CA TYR A 429 -80.75 30.92 6.80
C TYR A 429 -80.48 32.44 6.87
N ILE A 430 -80.32 33.10 5.71
CA ILE A 430 -80.16 34.57 5.66
C ILE A 430 -81.38 35.28 6.20
N ILE A 431 -82.59 34.80 5.88
CA ILE A 431 -83.83 35.36 6.39
C ILE A 431 -83.85 35.28 7.92
N ARG A 432 -83.54 34.11 8.50
CA ARG A 432 -83.47 33.92 9.95
C ARG A 432 -82.40 34.77 10.63
N LEU A 433 -81.20 34.86 10.04
CA LEU A 433 -80.11 35.69 10.54
C LEU A 433 -80.49 37.18 10.52
N ASN A 434 -81.16 37.62 9.46
CA ASN A 434 -81.66 38.99 9.32
C ASN A 434 -82.77 39.30 10.34
N GLU A 435 -83.71 38.38 10.58
CA GLU A 435 -84.75 38.53 11.62
C GLU A 435 -84.13 38.68 13.02
N GLN A 436 -83.14 37.85 13.35
CA GLN A 436 -82.45 37.92 14.64
C GLN A 436 -81.61 39.19 14.81
N LEU A 437 -81.06 39.73 13.73
CA LEU A 437 -80.39 41.03 13.77
C LEU A 437 -81.41 42.17 13.96
N LYS A 438 -82.59 42.09 13.31
CA LYS A 438 -83.69 43.07 13.47
C LYS A 438 -84.26 43.14 14.89
N GLU A 439 -84.27 42.03 15.63
CA GLU A 439 -84.65 42.01 17.05
C GLU A 439 -83.76 42.91 17.93
N HIS A 440 -82.59 43.33 17.40
CA HIS A 440 -81.64 44.20 18.09
C HIS A 440 -81.29 45.43 17.24
N PRO A 441 -82.14 46.49 17.21
CA PRO A 441 -81.95 47.66 16.36
C PRO A 441 -80.58 48.34 16.50
N SER A 442 -80.02 48.33 17.71
CA SER A 442 -78.72 48.95 18.01
C SER A 442 -77.53 48.31 17.29
N ILE A 443 -77.61 47.01 16.96
CA ILE A 443 -76.57 46.29 16.20
C ILE A 443 -76.97 46.07 14.74
N PHE A 444 -78.26 46.08 14.41
CA PHE A 444 -78.76 45.97 13.05
C PHE A 444 -78.17 47.08 12.16
N ASN A 445 -78.06 48.29 12.71
CA ASN A 445 -77.45 49.44 12.04
C ASN A 445 -75.96 49.26 11.69
N PHE A 446 -75.27 48.27 12.26
CA PHE A 446 -73.89 47.95 11.87
C PHE A 446 -73.82 47.16 10.56
N CYS A 447 -74.92 46.57 10.10
CA CYS A 447 -74.97 45.68 8.95
C CYS A 447 -75.57 46.40 7.72
N GLU A 448 -74.78 46.69 6.69
CA GLU A 448 -75.27 47.33 5.46
C GLU A 448 -76.07 46.34 4.57
N THR A 449 -75.48 45.16 4.31
CA THR A 449 -76.10 44.11 3.47
C THR A 449 -75.80 42.72 4.02
N ILE A 450 -76.73 41.80 3.83
CA ILE A 450 -76.56 40.38 4.17
C ILE A 450 -76.84 39.56 2.91
N THR A 451 -75.87 38.77 2.48
CA THR A 451 -75.92 37.99 1.23
C THR A 451 -75.39 36.57 1.41
N THR A 452 -75.75 35.67 0.50
CA THR A 452 -75.16 34.32 0.46
C THR A 452 -73.74 34.41 -0.06
N THR A 453 -72.83 33.62 0.50
CA THR A 453 -71.48 33.46 -0.04
C THR A 453 -71.19 31.98 -0.26
N GLU A 454 -70.15 31.68 -1.04
CA GLU A 454 -69.77 30.31 -1.35
C GLU A 454 -69.26 29.60 -0.09
N PHE A 455 -69.77 28.39 0.18
CA PHE A 455 -69.36 27.63 1.35
C PHE A 455 -67.99 26.99 1.15
N GLN A 456 -67.10 27.16 2.13
CA GLN A 456 -65.77 26.55 2.15
C GLN A 456 -65.68 25.50 3.27
N PRO A 457 -65.62 24.19 2.95
CA PRO A 457 -65.63 23.12 3.96
C PRO A 457 -64.50 23.23 5.01
N ALA A 458 -63.31 23.69 4.60
CA ALA A 458 -62.17 23.87 5.50
C ALA A 458 -62.37 24.96 6.57
N LEU A 459 -63.38 25.83 6.38
CA LEU A 459 -63.68 26.96 7.27
C LEU A 459 -64.92 26.72 8.13
N ARG A 460 -65.46 25.51 8.12
CA ARG A 460 -66.62 25.10 8.91
C ARG A 460 -66.47 25.52 10.39
N GLY A 461 -67.54 26.11 10.94
CA GLY A 461 -67.61 26.60 12.32
C GLY A 461 -66.80 27.89 12.58
N GLN A 462 -66.36 28.60 11.53
CA GLN A 462 -65.53 29.80 11.65
C GLN A 462 -66.18 31.03 11.03
N ALA A 463 -65.86 32.18 11.61
CA ALA A 463 -66.17 33.49 11.03
C ALA A 463 -64.87 34.20 10.65
N ARG A 464 -64.85 34.87 9.49
CA ARG A 464 -63.70 35.65 9.02
C ARG A 464 -64.09 37.09 8.77
N LEU A 465 -63.38 38.00 9.42
CA LEU A 465 -63.45 39.43 9.10
C LEU A 465 -62.44 39.74 7.99
N LEU A 466 -62.91 40.34 6.89
CA LEU A 466 -62.10 40.68 5.72
C LEU A 466 -62.41 42.11 5.26
N LYS A 467 -61.48 42.77 4.57
CA LYS A 467 -61.77 44.01 3.86
C LYS A 467 -62.43 43.68 2.51
N SER A 468 -63.57 44.28 2.21
CA SER A 468 -64.24 44.12 0.92
C SER A 468 -63.39 44.74 -0.20
N LYS A 469 -63.35 44.08 -1.36
CA LYS A 469 -62.56 44.52 -2.52
C LYS A 469 -63.22 45.67 -3.29
N ASP A 470 -64.56 45.71 -3.30
CA ASP A 470 -65.33 46.59 -4.18
C ASP A 470 -65.88 47.84 -3.45
N LYS A 471 -65.91 47.80 -2.12
CA LYS A 471 -66.35 48.91 -1.27
C LYS A 471 -65.36 49.01 -0.12
N ASN A 472 -64.91 50.22 0.23
CA ASN A 472 -63.93 50.44 1.32
C ASN A 472 -64.55 50.20 2.71
N ARG A 473 -65.07 48.98 2.91
CA ARG A 473 -65.84 48.48 4.04
C ARG A 473 -65.31 47.10 4.43
N TYR A 474 -65.74 46.61 5.58
CA TYR A 474 -65.37 45.28 6.06
C TYR A 474 -66.55 44.31 5.94
N ILE A 475 -66.26 43.05 5.65
CA ILE A 475 -67.25 41.96 5.54
C ILE A 475 -66.93 40.86 6.54
N ILE A 476 -67.97 40.26 7.10
CA ILE A 476 -67.89 39.05 7.92
C ILE A 476 -68.41 37.88 7.08
N ASN A 477 -67.54 36.93 6.77
CA ASN A 477 -67.95 35.67 6.15
C ASN A 477 -68.15 34.63 7.24
N LEU A 478 -69.38 34.13 7.35
CA LEU A 478 -69.84 33.15 8.33
C LEU A 478 -69.95 31.79 7.65
N TYR A 479 -69.19 30.81 8.14
CA TYR A 479 -69.21 29.44 7.66
C TYR A 479 -69.73 28.53 8.76
N PHE A 480 -70.98 28.08 8.64
CA PHE A 480 -71.65 27.35 9.71
C PHE A 480 -71.21 25.89 9.78
N ASP A 481 -71.38 25.29 10.96
CA ASP A 481 -70.99 23.92 11.27
C ASP A 481 -72.02 22.86 10.80
N ASP A 482 -73.09 23.28 10.13
CA ASP A 482 -74.17 22.39 9.70
C ASP A 482 -73.81 21.62 8.41
N ASP A 483 -74.40 20.43 8.23
CA ASP A 483 -74.14 19.51 7.10
C ASP A 483 -74.69 19.98 5.76
N ARG A 484 -75.39 21.11 5.77
CA ARG A 484 -76.02 21.71 4.59
C ARG A 484 -75.08 22.62 3.79
N GLY A 485 -73.86 22.86 4.26
CA GLY A 485 -72.86 23.66 3.54
C GLY A 485 -73.31 25.10 3.29
N ILE A 486 -73.79 25.80 4.32
CA ILE A 486 -74.34 27.16 4.22
C ILE A 486 -73.31 28.18 4.69
N ALA A 487 -73.13 29.26 3.92
CA ALA A 487 -72.34 30.42 4.31
C ALA A 487 -73.08 31.74 4.04
N ALA A 488 -72.84 32.72 4.92
CA ALA A 488 -73.41 34.06 4.83
C ALA A 488 -72.32 35.12 4.88
N GLU A 489 -72.52 36.22 4.17
CA GLU A 489 -71.67 37.39 4.19
C GLU A 489 -72.46 38.56 4.76
N ILE A 490 -71.93 39.20 5.80
CA ILE A 490 -72.48 40.42 6.39
C ILE A 490 -71.51 41.56 6.08
N MET A 491 -71.96 42.56 5.33
CA MET A 491 -71.21 43.79 5.11
C MET A 491 -71.41 44.74 6.27
N LEU A 492 -70.32 45.19 6.88
CA LEU A 492 -70.32 46.11 8.00
C LEU A 492 -70.25 47.56 7.54
N SER A 493 -70.88 48.43 8.33
CA SER A 493 -70.79 49.89 8.20
C SER A 493 -69.40 50.46 8.53
N ALA A 494 -68.49 49.69 9.13
CA ALA A 494 -67.15 50.14 9.50
C ALA A 494 -66.27 50.49 8.27
N THR A 495 -65.57 51.64 8.33
CA THR A 495 -64.49 52.01 7.38
C THR A 495 -63.10 51.71 7.92
N HIS A 496 -62.94 51.60 9.25
CA HIS A 496 -61.66 51.28 9.88
C HIS A 496 -61.65 49.87 10.47
N TYR A 497 -60.48 49.23 10.43
CA TYR A 497 -60.30 47.85 10.90
C TYR A 497 -60.69 47.69 12.39
N TRP A 498 -60.28 48.64 13.25
CA TRP A 498 -60.59 48.58 14.67
C TRP A 498 -62.10 48.69 14.95
N GLU A 499 -62.83 49.52 14.19
CA GLU A 499 -64.29 49.61 14.24
C GLU A 499 -64.94 48.29 13.80
N ALA A 500 -64.43 47.70 12.72
CA ALA A 500 -64.94 46.45 12.19
C ALA A 500 -64.79 45.29 13.19
N VAL A 501 -63.66 45.25 13.92
CA VAL A 501 -63.43 44.28 15.01
C VAL A 501 -64.42 44.49 16.15
N LEU A 502 -64.67 45.73 16.56
CA LEU A 502 -65.63 46.05 17.63
C LEU A 502 -67.06 45.70 17.23
N GLN A 503 -67.50 46.09 16.03
CA GLN A 503 -68.82 45.77 15.50
C GLN A 503 -69.03 44.25 15.40
N THR A 504 -68.03 43.51 14.90
CA THR A 504 -68.07 42.04 14.82
C THR A 504 -68.23 41.41 16.19
N LYS A 505 -67.42 41.83 17.18
CA LYS A 505 -67.52 41.31 18.56
C LYS A 505 -68.87 41.61 19.19
N CYS A 506 -69.42 42.79 18.94
CA CYS A 506 -70.73 43.21 19.46
C CYS A 506 -71.86 42.34 18.88
N ILE A 507 -71.90 42.15 17.55
CA ILE A 507 -72.87 41.29 16.88
C ILE A 507 -72.81 39.86 17.44
N PHE A 508 -71.61 39.29 17.56
CA PHE A 508 -71.41 37.94 18.08
C PHE A 508 -71.78 37.82 19.56
N SER A 509 -71.60 38.88 20.36
CA SER A 509 -71.98 38.85 21.76
C SER A 509 -73.49 38.86 22.00
N VAL A 510 -74.27 39.41 21.06
CA VAL A 510 -75.71 39.55 21.20
C VAL A 510 -76.45 38.35 20.62
N ILE A 511 -76.01 37.86 19.46
CA ILE A 511 -76.68 36.75 18.78
C ILE A 511 -76.17 35.41 19.30
N LYS A 512 -77.00 34.73 20.10
CA LYS A 512 -76.66 33.47 20.79
C LYS A 512 -76.09 32.38 19.87
N HIS A 513 -76.58 32.26 18.63
CA HIS A 513 -76.09 31.21 17.73
C HIS A 513 -74.70 31.53 17.13
N LEU A 514 -74.32 32.82 17.05
CA LEU A 514 -73.00 33.25 16.56
C LEU A 514 -71.93 33.15 17.65
N GLN A 515 -72.30 33.18 18.94
CA GLN A 515 -71.37 33.03 20.07
C GLN A 515 -70.55 31.73 20.02
N LYS A 516 -71.10 30.67 19.41
CA LYS A 516 -70.44 29.36 19.29
C LYS A 516 -69.43 29.29 18.14
N ILE A 517 -69.39 30.30 17.28
CA ILE A 517 -68.55 30.32 16.08
C ILE A 517 -67.18 30.93 16.41
N LYS A 518 -66.11 30.25 15.99
CA LYS A 518 -64.74 30.74 16.24
C LYS A 518 -64.41 31.90 15.30
N ILE A 519 -64.24 33.10 15.85
CA ILE A 519 -63.85 34.29 15.08
C ILE A 519 -62.34 34.22 14.77
N LYS A 520 -61.99 34.17 13.49
CA LYS A 520 -60.62 34.39 13.00
C LYS A 520 -60.56 35.77 12.37
N ILE A 521 -59.93 36.69 13.09
CA ILE A 521 -59.66 38.04 12.58
C ILE A 521 -58.33 37.94 11.81
N LYS A 522 -58.39 38.13 10.49
CA LYS A 522 -57.18 38.32 9.68
C LYS A 522 -57.02 39.81 9.45
N GLU A 523 -55.90 40.38 9.87
CA GLU A 523 -55.52 41.71 9.40
C GLU A 523 -55.38 41.65 7.87
N PRO A 524 -55.96 42.60 7.12
CA PRO A 524 -55.68 42.70 5.70
C PRO A 524 -54.19 43.01 5.56
N THR A 525 -53.42 42.04 5.08
CA THR A 525 -52.07 42.26 4.56
C THR A 525 -52.18 43.26 3.42
N SER A 526 -51.57 44.43 3.61
CA SER A 526 -51.39 45.46 2.58
C SER A 526 -50.72 44.91 1.33
#